data_AF-A0A0D2NLP8-F1
#
_entry.id   AF-A0A0D2NLP8-F1
#
_cell.length_a   1.000
_cell.length_b   1.000
_cell.length_c   1.000
_cell.angle_alpha   90.00
_cell.angle_beta   90.00
_cell.angle_gamma   90.00
#
_symmetry.space_group_name_H-M   'P 1'
#
loop_
_entity.id
_entity.type
_entity.pdbx_description
1 polymer ?
#
loop_
_entity_poly.entity_id
_entity_poly.type
_entity_poly.pdbx_seq_one_letter_code
_entity_poly.pdbx_strand_id
1 'polypeptide(L)'
;MGGSRAQVNKPHKTRFSSKSSRNIHKISHKDKNRIAKSNRNVAQGGRAARLQRSKMLREQKKEALLKEKRASSGSAGPPRVILLFPLSASVNVRSLAEDILRLLSADVGGAFSSTVVSSEYKLRATVLHAPHGDLLSCMEMAKVADLIAFVASATEQSTCDYIDSFGSQCLSVFRSLGLPSTVVFIRDLPTELKRRNDAKKIITSGLTSEFPEDCKFYPADTKDDLHKFMWLFKEQRLTTPHWRNQRPYLIAQKVDMVPDDSIPEQCTLLLTGYTRAHSLSVNQLVHVSGAGDFQLSRIDIMKDPIPLNARKDHNAMDSDDIEDAEIIRSLAPDPSSQEPLLVENVPDPLAGEQTWPTEAEMAEAERNQKQKRLRKRALPRGTSEYQAAWIVD
;
A
#
# COMPACT_ATOMS: atom_id res chain seq x y z
N MET A 1 -39.12 -39.31 -18.47
CA MET A 1 -39.82 -39.70 -17.23
C MET A 1 -39.10 -39.05 -16.06
N GLY A 2 -39.58 -37.87 -15.64
CA GLY A 2 -38.92 -37.01 -14.65
C GLY A 2 -39.18 -37.49 -13.22
N GLY A 3 -38.10 -37.68 -12.45
CA GLY A 3 -38.16 -37.90 -11.01
C GLY A 3 -38.40 -36.56 -10.29
N SER A 4 -39.51 -36.47 -9.57
CA SER A 4 -39.94 -35.30 -8.82
C SER A 4 -38.94 -34.95 -7.70
N ARG A 5 -38.26 -33.80 -7.84
CA ARG A 5 -37.57 -33.12 -6.74
C ARG A 5 -38.60 -32.40 -5.86
N ALA A 6 -39.35 -33.14 -5.07
CA ALA A 6 -40.22 -32.56 -4.05
C ALA A 6 -39.36 -32.11 -2.85
N GLN A 7 -39.13 -30.81 -2.75
CA GLN A 7 -38.50 -30.18 -1.60
C GLN A 7 -39.49 -30.21 -0.41
N VAL A 8 -39.29 -31.13 0.53
CA VAL A 8 -40.08 -31.18 1.77
C VAL A 8 -39.58 -30.09 2.72
N ASN A 9 -40.27 -28.95 2.74
CA ASN A 9 -40.01 -27.90 3.72
C ASN A 9 -40.35 -28.40 5.13
N LYS A 10 -39.43 -28.20 6.07
CA LYS A 10 -39.63 -28.59 7.48
C LYS A 10 -40.74 -27.74 8.11
N PRO A 11 -41.70 -28.34 8.85
CA PRO A 11 -42.74 -27.58 9.53
C PRO A 11 -42.13 -26.70 10.63
N HIS A 12 -42.62 -25.47 10.73
CA HIS A 12 -42.18 -24.47 11.69
C HIS A 12 -42.52 -24.95 13.13
N LYS A 13 -41.53 -24.99 14.03
CA LYS A 13 -41.77 -25.38 15.43
C LYS A 13 -42.57 -24.28 16.13
N THR A 14 -43.71 -24.66 16.71
CA THR A 14 -44.54 -23.75 17.50
C THR A 14 -43.85 -23.42 18.82
N ARG A 15 -43.98 -22.15 19.24
CA ARG A 15 -43.13 -21.47 20.23
C ARG A 15 -43.42 -21.85 21.70
N PHE A 16 -44.23 -22.87 21.96
CA PHE A 16 -44.72 -23.24 23.30
C PHE A 16 -44.90 -24.75 23.55
N SER A 17 -44.10 -25.63 22.93
CA SER A 17 -44.00 -27.02 23.40
C SER A 17 -43.24 -27.07 24.72
N SER A 18 -44.00 -27.16 25.81
CA SER A 18 -43.53 -27.20 27.19
C SER A 18 -42.67 -28.45 27.47
N LYS A 19 -41.73 -28.33 28.42
CA LYS A 19 -40.68 -29.29 28.78
C LYS A 19 -41.14 -30.71 29.21
N SER A 20 -42.43 -31.02 29.16
CA SER A 20 -43.02 -32.29 29.61
C SER A 20 -43.02 -33.40 28.54
N SER A 21 -42.94 -33.09 27.25
CA SER A 21 -42.96 -34.11 26.18
C SER A 21 -41.63 -34.84 25.96
N ARG A 22 -40.59 -34.57 26.76
CA ARG A 22 -39.25 -35.18 26.61
C ARG A 22 -39.04 -36.50 27.37
N ASN A 23 -40.01 -36.97 28.15
CA ASN A 23 -39.85 -38.20 28.95
C ASN A 23 -40.79 -39.36 28.56
N ILE A 24 -41.51 -39.26 27.43
CA ILE A 24 -42.50 -40.28 27.02
C ILE A 24 -41.86 -41.49 26.29
N HIS A 25 -40.56 -41.43 25.98
CA HIS A 25 -39.81 -42.59 25.44
C HIS A 25 -38.82 -43.20 26.44
N LYS A 26 -39.21 -43.33 27.72
CA LYS A 26 -38.56 -44.30 28.62
C LYS A 26 -39.30 -45.63 28.51
N ILE A 27 -38.98 -46.40 27.48
CA ILE A 27 -39.31 -47.82 27.43
C ILE A 27 -38.17 -48.54 28.17
N SER A 28 -38.52 -49.18 29.28
CA SER A 28 -37.65 -50.09 30.03
C SER A 28 -37.38 -51.33 29.18
N HIS A 29 -36.14 -51.53 28.75
CA HIS A 29 -35.68 -52.84 28.34
C HIS A 29 -34.33 -53.14 29.00
N LYS A 30 -34.39 -54.08 29.94
CA LYS A 30 -33.25 -54.82 30.47
C LYS A 30 -32.50 -55.53 29.33
N ASP A 31 -31.20 -55.65 29.55
CA ASP A 31 -30.26 -56.60 28.96
C ASP A 31 -29.86 -56.39 27.49
N LYS A 32 -28.65 -55.82 27.33
CA LYS A 32 -27.56 -56.43 26.54
C LYS A 32 -26.24 -55.70 26.80
N ASN A 33 -25.29 -56.44 27.37
CA ASN A 33 -23.87 -56.11 27.44
C ASN A 33 -23.38 -55.54 26.10
N ARG A 34 -23.03 -54.25 26.10
CA ARG A 34 -22.30 -53.63 24.99
C ARG A 34 -21.14 -52.85 25.58
N ILE A 35 -19.96 -53.45 25.42
CA ILE A 35 -18.61 -52.92 25.62
C ILE A 35 -18.61 -51.39 25.51
N ALA A 36 -18.35 -50.71 26.62
CA ALA A 36 -18.18 -49.27 26.67
C ALA A 36 -16.95 -48.90 25.82
N LYS A 37 -17.17 -48.60 24.54
CA LYS A 37 -16.19 -47.86 23.75
C LYS A 37 -15.96 -46.55 24.49
N SER A 38 -14.72 -46.34 24.95
CA SER A 38 -14.23 -45.06 25.42
C SER A 38 -14.68 -44.00 24.42
N ASN A 39 -15.66 -43.18 24.81
CA ASN A 39 -16.05 -42.01 24.07
C ASN A 39 -14.87 -41.05 24.17
N ARG A 40 -13.94 -41.18 23.23
CA ARG A 40 -12.96 -40.15 22.91
C ARG A 40 -13.75 -38.85 22.69
N ASN A 41 -13.75 -37.97 23.69
CA ASN A 41 -14.42 -36.67 23.73
C ASN A 41 -13.82 -35.66 22.71
N VAL A 42 -13.44 -36.12 21.52
CA VAL A 42 -12.88 -35.33 20.42
C VAL A 42 -13.89 -34.28 19.94
N ALA A 43 -15.20 -34.56 20.06
CA ALA A 43 -16.26 -33.64 19.66
C ALA A 43 -16.43 -32.43 20.61
N GLN A 44 -16.14 -32.57 21.91
CA GLN A 44 -16.20 -31.44 22.85
C GLN A 44 -14.98 -30.51 22.72
N GLY A 45 -13.79 -31.08 22.46
CA GLY A 45 -12.59 -30.32 22.12
C GLY A 45 -12.73 -29.58 20.79
N GLY A 46 -13.45 -30.13 19.80
CA GLY A 46 -13.62 -29.50 18.49
C GLY A 46 -14.34 -28.15 18.50
N ARG A 47 -15.31 -27.92 19.40
CA ARG A 47 -15.97 -26.60 19.53
C ARG A 47 -15.07 -25.58 20.20
N ALA A 48 -14.40 -25.98 21.28
CA ALA A 48 -13.44 -25.12 21.98
C ALA A 48 -12.25 -24.75 21.06
N ALA A 49 -11.70 -25.73 20.33
CA ALA A 49 -10.63 -25.51 19.36
C ALA A 49 -11.06 -24.60 18.19
N ARG A 50 -12.30 -24.71 17.71
CA ARG A 50 -12.84 -23.77 16.69
C ARG A 50 -12.95 -22.34 17.22
N LEU A 51 -13.42 -22.17 18.46
CA LEU A 51 -13.48 -20.85 19.11
C LEU A 51 -12.09 -20.26 19.31
N GLN A 52 -11.13 -21.06 19.80
CA GLN A 52 -9.73 -20.66 19.96
C GLN A 52 -9.09 -20.28 18.62
N ARG A 53 -9.29 -21.07 17.57
CA ARG A 53 -8.79 -20.76 16.22
C ARG A 53 -9.38 -19.46 15.69
N SER A 54 -10.69 -19.23 15.87
CA SER A 54 -11.33 -17.98 15.46
C SER A 54 -10.78 -16.77 16.21
N LYS A 55 -10.56 -16.91 17.53
CA LYS A 55 -9.93 -15.88 18.37
C LYS A 55 -8.50 -15.58 17.90
N MET A 56 -7.68 -16.61 17.70
CA MET A 56 -6.31 -16.47 17.22
C MET A 56 -6.27 -15.78 15.84
N LEU A 57 -7.12 -16.17 14.90
CA LEU A 57 -7.20 -15.53 13.59
C LEU A 57 -7.62 -14.05 13.69
N ARG A 58 -8.52 -13.72 14.62
CA ARG A 58 -8.94 -12.33 14.87
C ARG A 58 -7.81 -11.51 15.46
N GLU A 59 -7.07 -12.06 16.41
CA GLU A 59 -5.90 -11.41 17.03
C GLU A 59 -4.81 -11.18 16.00
N GLN A 60 -4.45 -12.20 15.21
CA GLN A 60 -3.48 -12.08 14.11
C GLN A 60 -3.88 -10.99 13.11
N LYS A 61 -5.15 -10.95 12.68
CA LYS A 61 -5.64 -9.90 11.77
C LYS A 61 -5.59 -8.51 12.41
N LYS A 62 -5.92 -8.40 13.69
CA LYS A 62 -5.86 -7.12 14.43
C LYS A 62 -4.42 -6.64 14.57
N GLU A 63 -3.50 -7.52 14.92
CA GLU A 63 -2.07 -7.21 15.05
C GLU A 63 -1.46 -6.80 13.71
N ALA A 64 -1.79 -7.50 12.62
CA ALA A 64 -1.36 -7.13 11.28
C ALA A 64 -1.82 -5.72 10.89
N LEU A 65 -3.10 -5.40 11.12
CA LEU A 65 -3.65 -4.06 10.86
C LEU A 65 -3.00 -2.98 11.74
N LEU A 66 -2.73 -3.28 13.01
CA LEU A 66 -2.04 -2.34 13.91
C LEU A 66 -0.58 -2.12 13.49
N LYS A 67 0.10 -3.15 13.00
CA LYS A 67 1.48 -3.05 12.48
C LYS A 67 1.52 -2.16 11.24
N GLU A 68 0.60 -2.34 10.31
CA GLU A 68 0.46 -1.50 9.10
C GLU A 68 0.14 -0.04 9.45
N LYS A 69 -0.78 0.20 10.39
CA LYS A 69 -1.09 1.56 10.89
C LYS A 69 0.11 2.23 11.56
N ARG A 70 0.89 1.49 12.36
CA ARG A 70 2.10 2.02 13.00
C ARG A 70 3.23 2.30 11.99
N ALA A 71 3.35 1.51 10.93
CA ALA A 71 4.33 1.75 9.88
C ALA A 71 4.03 3.03 9.08
N SER A 72 2.75 3.33 8.84
CA SER A 72 2.30 4.48 8.04
C SER A 72 2.03 5.78 8.82
N SER A 73 1.80 5.71 10.12
CA SER A 73 1.45 6.88 10.96
C SER A 73 2.23 6.95 12.27
N GLY A 74 3.15 6.01 12.51
CA GLY A 74 3.97 6.00 13.71
C GLY A 74 5.07 7.06 13.69
N SER A 75 5.70 7.25 14.85
CA SER A 75 6.78 8.23 15.02
C SER A 75 8.01 8.01 14.12
N ALA A 76 8.19 6.79 13.61
CA ALA A 76 9.28 6.40 12.72
C ALA A 76 8.84 6.21 11.25
N GLY A 77 7.54 6.38 10.95
CA GLY A 77 7.00 6.22 9.59
C GLY A 77 7.14 7.50 8.77
N PRO A 78 7.31 7.43 7.44
CA PRO A 78 7.46 8.60 6.60
C PRO A 78 6.21 9.51 6.63
N PRO A 79 6.33 10.82 6.33
CA PRO A 79 5.18 11.72 6.22
C PRO A 79 4.16 11.25 5.18
N ARG A 80 2.86 11.40 5.44
CA ARG A 80 1.81 11.06 4.46
C ARG A 80 1.71 12.14 3.38
N VAL A 81 1.77 11.76 2.11
CA VAL A 81 1.73 12.72 1.00
C VAL A 81 0.30 12.94 0.53
N ILE A 82 -0.17 14.18 0.66
CA ILE A 82 -1.45 14.65 0.15
C ILE A 82 -1.15 15.49 -1.09
N LEU A 83 -1.59 15.01 -2.25
CA LEU A 83 -1.54 15.77 -3.50
C LEU A 83 -2.88 16.45 -3.73
N LEU A 84 -2.87 17.78 -3.84
CA LEU A 84 -4.03 18.57 -4.24
C LEU A 84 -4.00 18.77 -5.76
N PHE A 85 -5.03 18.31 -6.46
CA PHE A 85 -5.15 18.40 -7.92
C PHE A 85 -6.36 19.26 -8.31
N PRO A 86 -6.17 20.37 -9.07
CA PRO A 86 -7.28 21.17 -9.58
C PRO A 86 -7.98 20.46 -10.74
N LEU A 87 -9.32 20.33 -10.69
CA LEU A 87 -10.11 19.82 -11.83
C LEU A 87 -10.39 20.88 -12.91
N SER A 88 -10.30 22.16 -12.55
CA SER A 88 -10.47 23.30 -13.44
C SER A 88 -9.41 24.37 -13.15
N ALA A 89 -9.01 25.12 -14.18
CA ALA A 89 -8.09 26.25 -14.08
C ALA A 89 -8.57 27.36 -13.13
N SER A 90 -9.88 27.48 -12.90
CA SER A 90 -10.48 28.49 -12.02
C SER A 90 -10.22 28.22 -10.52
N VAL A 91 -9.80 27.01 -10.17
CA VAL A 91 -9.69 26.55 -8.79
C VAL A 91 -8.36 26.98 -8.16
N ASN A 92 -8.43 27.77 -7.08
CA ASN A 92 -7.24 28.14 -6.32
C ASN A 92 -6.82 27.04 -5.34
N VAL A 93 -5.91 26.17 -5.79
CA VAL A 93 -5.37 25.08 -4.97
C VAL A 93 -4.35 25.57 -3.95
N ARG A 94 -3.64 26.66 -4.24
CA ARG A 94 -2.60 27.21 -3.37
C ARG A 94 -3.18 27.70 -2.05
N SER A 95 -4.32 28.40 -2.09
CA SER A 95 -5.00 28.83 -0.86
C SER A 95 -5.45 27.65 0.00
N LEU A 96 -5.94 26.57 -0.63
CA LEU A 96 -6.32 25.36 0.10
C LEU A 96 -5.11 24.66 0.72
N ALA A 97 -3.97 24.62 0.02
CA ALA A 97 -2.72 24.09 0.56
C ALA A 97 -2.29 24.88 1.81
N GLU A 98 -2.30 26.20 1.74
CA GLU A 98 -1.98 27.09 2.87
C GLU A 98 -2.95 26.91 4.04
N ASP A 99 -4.25 26.77 3.78
CA ASP A 99 -5.25 26.51 4.81
C ASP A 99 -5.00 25.19 5.53
N ILE A 100 -4.67 24.12 4.79
CA ILE A 100 -4.32 22.81 5.37
C ILE A 100 -3.02 22.90 6.16
N LEU A 101 -1.99 23.57 5.62
CA LEU A 101 -0.70 23.72 6.31
C LEU A 101 -0.84 24.50 7.61
N ARG A 102 -1.60 25.61 7.62
CA ARG A 102 -1.91 26.39 8.84
C ARG A 102 -2.69 25.60 9.88
N LEU A 103 -3.51 24.66 9.43
CA LEU A 103 -4.27 23.77 10.31
C LEU A 103 -3.35 22.69 10.91
N LEU A 104 -2.39 22.19 10.14
CA LEU A 104 -1.43 21.19 10.59
C LEU A 104 -0.39 21.76 11.55
N SER A 105 0.14 22.95 11.28
CA SER A 105 1.08 23.66 12.17
C SER A 105 0.79 25.16 12.17
N ALA A 106 0.80 25.75 13.37
CA ALA A 106 0.70 27.20 13.55
C ALA A 106 2.00 27.93 13.18
N ASP A 107 3.13 27.22 13.20
CA ASP A 107 4.47 27.77 13.03
C ASP A 107 4.98 27.45 11.61
N VAL A 108 4.45 28.17 10.63
CA VAL A 108 4.91 28.11 9.22
C VAL A 108 5.94 29.22 9.03
N GLY A 109 6.99 29.19 9.84
CA GLY A 109 8.11 30.14 9.80
C GLY A 109 9.33 29.50 9.14
N GLY A 110 9.56 29.81 7.87
CA GLY A 110 10.87 29.61 7.23
C GLY A 110 10.97 28.38 6.33
N ALA A 111 11.15 28.67 5.03
CA ALA A 111 11.40 27.75 3.92
C ALA A 111 10.23 26.84 3.52
N PHE A 112 10.13 26.62 2.22
CA PHE A 112 9.09 25.91 1.47
C PHE A 112 9.01 24.39 1.78
N SER A 113 9.17 23.98 3.04
CA SER A 113 8.95 22.61 3.45
C SER A 113 7.44 22.33 3.40
N SER A 114 7.02 21.66 2.33
CA SER A 114 5.69 21.09 2.19
C SER A 114 5.36 20.06 3.28
N THR A 115 6.36 19.63 4.06
CA THR A 115 6.25 18.63 5.13
C THR A 115 6.09 19.29 6.49
N VAL A 116 4.98 18.95 7.16
CA VAL A 116 4.58 19.49 8.45
C VAL A 116 4.24 18.37 9.43
N VAL A 117 4.59 18.56 10.69
CA VAL A 117 4.12 17.73 11.81
C VAL A 117 2.94 18.43 12.46
N SER A 118 1.84 17.70 12.63
CA SER A 118 0.73 18.14 13.46
C SER A 118 0.72 17.43 14.80
N SER A 119 0.84 18.20 15.87
CA SER A 119 0.77 17.74 17.25
C SER A 119 -0.65 17.30 17.64
N GLU A 120 -1.68 17.99 17.13
CA GLU A 120 -3.09 17.69 17.39
C GLU A 120 -3.49 16.33 16.83
N TYR A 121 -3.16 16.10 15.56
CA TYR A 121 -3.49 14.85 14.88
C TYR A 121 -2.49 13.74 15.20
N LYS A 122 -1.29 14.08 15.70
CA LYS A 122 -0.15 13.16 15.85
C LYS A 122 0.12 12.47 14.52
N LEU A 123 0.31 13.31 13.49
CA LEU A 123 0.42 12.95 12.09
C LEU A 123 1.52 13.80 11.45
N ARG A 124 2.27 13.21 10.53
CA ARG A 124 3.17 13.93 9.63
C ARG A 124 2.58 13.92 8.24
N ALA A 125 2.48 15.08 7.61
CA ALA A 125 1.92 15.18 6.28
C ALA A 125 2.78 16.08 5.39
N THR A 126 2.91 15.70 4.13
CA THR A 126 3.48 16.53 3.08
C THR A 126 2.34 16.95 2.16
N VAL A 127 2.11 18.25 2.03
CA VAL A 127 1.06 18.80 1.15
C VAL A 127 1.70 19.29 -0.15
N LEU A 128 1.40 18.62 -1.25
CA LEU A 128 1.84 18.98 -2.59
C LEU A 128 0.67 19.58 -3.36
N HIS A 129 0.92 20.58 -4.21
CA HIS A 129 -0.08 21.13 -5.12
C HIS A 129 0.36 20.87 -6.57
N ALA A 130 -0.53 20.32 -7.38
CA ALA A 130 -0.27 20.08 -8.79
C ALA A 130 -0.39 21.40 -9.59
N PRO A 131 0.59 21.73 -10.45
CA PRO A 131 0.45 22.87 -11.37
C PRO A 131 -0.59 22.55 -12.45
N HIS A 132 -1.43 23.53 -12.77
CA HIS A 132 -2.35 23.41 -13.89
C HIS A 132 -1.61 23.66 -15.22
N GLY A 133 -1.83 22.83 -16.23
CA GLY A 133 -1.21 22.94 -17.55
C GLY A 133 0.03 22.06 -17.80
N ASP A 134 0.65 21.49 -16.77
CA ASP A 134 1.78 20.56 -16.93
C ASP A 134 1.39 19.12 -16.55
N LEU A 135 1.09 18.32 -17.58
CA LEU A 135 0.69 16.93 -17.42
C LEU A 135 1.81 16.05 -16.84
N LEU A 136 3.06 16.30 -17.22
CA LEU A 136 4.21 15.48 -16.82
C LEU A 136 4.47 15.64 -15.32
N SER A 137 4.52 16.88 -14.85
CA SER A 137 4.64 17.15 -13.40
C SER A 137 3.48 16.58 -12.60
N CYS A 138 2.24 16.72 -13.10
CA CYS A 138 1.07 16.13 -12.46
C CYS A 138 1.18 14.59 -12.34
N MET A 139 1.66 13.94 -13.39
CA MET A 139 1.86 12.49 -13.42
C MET A 139 2.92 12.05 -12.40
N GLU A 140 4.09 12.71 -12.37
CA GLU A 140 5.15 12.38 -11.41
C GLU A 140 4.70 12.60 -9.95
N MET A 141 3.97 13.69 -9.67
CA MET A 141 3.41 13.93 -8.34
C MET A 141 2.37 12.86 -7.95
N ALA A 142 1.51 12.44 -8.89
CA ALA A 142 0.48 11.42 -8.64
C ALA A 142 1.08 10.02 -8.39
N LYS A 143 2.21 9.69 -9.04
CA LYS A 143 2.94 8.44 -8.79
C LYS A 143 3.36 8.31 -7.32
N VAL A 144 3.70 9.42 -6.70
CA VAL A 144 4.28 9.53 -5.37
C VAL A 144 3.22 9.73 -4.26
N ALA A 145 2.04 10.24 -4.60
CA ALA A 145 0.99 10.57 -3.64
C ALA A 145 0.41 9.33 -2.91
N ASP A 146 0.21 9.46 -1.60
CA ASP A 146 -0.53 8.48 -0.79
C ASP A 146 -2.04 8.73 -0.85
N LEU A 147 -2.42 10.02 -0.94
CA LEU A 147 -3.79 10.49 -1.16
C LEU A 147 -3.79 11.55 -2.27
N ILE A 148 -4.70 11.41 -3.24
CA ILE A 148 -4.99 12.46 -4.22
C ILE A 148 -6.33 13.11 -3.86
N ALA A 149 -6.31 14.41 -3.63
CA ALA A 149 -7.47 15.23 -3.37
C ALA A 149 -7.79 16.09 -4.59
N PHE A 150 -8.86 15.73 -5.30
CA PHE A 150 -9.36 16.48 -6.45
C PHE A 150 -10.16 17.68 -5.96
N VAL A 151 -9.84 18.88 -6.45
CA VAL A 151 -10.49 20.12 -6.02
C VAL A 151 -11.41 20.61 -7.13
N ALA A 152 -12.69 20.76 -6.81
CA ALA A 152 -13.73 21.32 -7.66
C ALA A 152 -14.25 22.64 -7.07
N SER A 153 -14.55 23.62 -7.92
CA SER A 153 -15.25 24.85 -7.51
C SER A 153 -16.75 24.73 -7.76
N ALA A 154 -17.56 25.20 -6.82
CA ALA A 154 -19.01 25.30 -6.94
C ALA A 154 -19.47 26.58 -7.65
N THR A 155 -18.54 27.44 -8.07
CA THR A 155 -18.84 28.70 -8.78
C THR A 155 -19.21 28.47 -10.25
N GLU A 156 -18.74 27.36 -10.84
CA GLU A 156 -18.99 26.96 -12.24
C GLU A 156 -20.39 26.34 -12.44
N GLN A 157 -21.43 26.92 -11.82
CA GLN A 157 -22.81 26.44 -11.98
C GLN A 157 -23.40 26.67 -13.38
N SER A 158 -22.80 27.56 -14.18
CA SER A 158 -23.31 28.00 -15.48
C SER A 158 -22.96 27.07 -16.65
N THR A 159 -21.96 26.20 -16.50
CA THR A 159 -21.56 25.19 -17.49
C THR A 159 -21.50 23.85 -16.78
N CYS A 160 -22.18 22.82 -17.27
CA CYS A 160 -22.25 21.49 -16.65
C CYS A 160 -20.90 20.74 -16.55
N ASP A 161 -19.78 21.42 -16.81
CA ASP A 161 -18.44 20.88 -16.86
C ASP A 161 -17.63 21.41 -15.68
N TYR A 162 -17.62 20.67 -14.56
CA TYR A 162 -16.74 20.93 -13.40
C TYR A 162 -15.27 20.53 -13.65
N ILE A 163 -15.01 19.95 -14.82
CA ILE A 163 -13.74 19.38 -15.23
C ILE A 163 -13.40 20.04 -16.56
N ASP A 164 -12.26 20.72 -16.61
CA ASP A 164 -11.79 21.28 -17.87
C ASP A 164 -11.13 20.20 -18.75
N SER A 165 -10.81 20.56 -20.00
CA SER A 165 -10.19 19.64 -20.95
C SER A 165 -8.87 19.04 -20.43
N PHE A 166 -8.08 19.83 -19.70
CA PHE A 166 -6.82 19.40 -19.10
C PHE A 166 -7.03 18.42 -17.94
N GLY A 167 -8.00 18.68 -17.06
CA GLY A 167 -8.42 17.84 -15.96
C GLY A 167 -8.95 16.51 -16.47
N SER A 168 -9.73 16.49 -17.55
CA SER A 168 -10.20 15.26 -18.18
C SER A 168 -9.06 14.40 -18.73
N GLN A 169 -8.05 15.02 -19.35
CA GLN A 169 -6.84 14.34 -19.82
C GLN A 169 -6.04 13.76 -18.63
N CYS A 170 -5.81 14.55 -17.59
CA CYS A 170 -5.09 14.10 -16.39
C CYS A 170 -5.82 12.96 -15.68
N LEU A 171 -7.15 13.04 -15.54
CA LEU A 171 -7.97 11.98 -14.95
C LEU A 171 -7.86 10.68 -15.75
N SER A 172 -7.88 10.76 -17.08
CA SER A 172 -7.68 9.60 -17.95
C SER A 172 -6.32 8.95 -17.73
N VAL A 173 -5.26 9.76 -17.60
CA VAL A 173 -3.91 9.28 -17.28
C VAL A 173 -3.86 8.66 -15.88
N PHE A 174 -4.43 9.31 -14.86
CA PHE A 174 -4.43 8.77 -13.51
C PHE A 174 -5.21 7.46 -13.36
N ARG A 175 -6.31 7.31 -14.11
CA ARG A 175 -7.04 6.04 -14.20
C ARG A 175 -6.17 4.93 -14.80
N SER A 176 -5.43 5.24 -15.85
CA SER A 176 -4.53 4.27 -16.49
C SER A 176 -3.35 3.87 -15.60
N LEU A 177 -2.81 4.81 -14.82
CA LEU A 177 -1.72 4.57 -13.87
C LEU A 177 -2.17 3.81 -12.61
N GLY A 178 -3.45 3.93 -12.27
CA GLY A 178 -4.05 3.42 -11.04
C GLY A 178 -4.07 4.51 -9.97
N LEU A 179 -5.28 4.91 -9.58
CA LEU A 179 -5.50 5.90 -8.55
C LEU A 179 -5.14 5.33 -7.15
N PRO A 180 -4.35 6.05 -6.33
CA PRO A 180 -4.25 5.76 -4.90
C PRO A 180 -5.57 6.11 -4.20
N SER A 181 -5.57 6.23 -2.88
CA SER A 181 -6.74 6.69 -2.16
C SER A 181 -7.14 8.09 -2.66
N THR A 182 -8.40 8.26 -3.09
CA THR A 182 -8.90 9.51 -3.67
C THR A 182 -9.98 10.14 -2.82
N VAL A 183 -9.97 11.47 -2.75
CA VAL A 183 -11.03 12.28 -2.15
C VAL A 183 -11.32 13.47 -3.06
N VAL A 184 -12.54 14.01 -2.97
CA VAL A 184 -12.94 15.21 -3.68
C VAL A 184 -13.23 16.31 -2.68
N PHE A 185 -12.55 17.45 -2.84
CA PHE A 185 -12.83 18.69 -2.15
C PHE A 185 -13.69 19.60 -3.01
N ILE A 186 -14.76 20.11 -2.42
CA ILE A 186 -15.63 21.10 -3.04
C ILE A 186 -15.37 22.42 -2.35
N ARG A 187 -14.99 23.43 -3.14
CA ARG A 187 -14.75 24.82 -2.72
C ARG A 187 -15.84 25.74 -3.27
N ASP A 188 -15.95 26.91 -2.67
CA ASP A 188 -16.83 28.02 -3.07
C ASP A 188 -18.32 27.68 -2.96
N LEU A 189 -18.67 26.84 -1.98
CA LEU A 189 -20.08 26.55 -1.71
C LEU A 189 -20.81 27.79 -1.16
N PRO A 190 -22.10 27.97 -1.50
CA PRO A 190 -22.88 29.10 -0.99
C PRO A 190 -23.06 29.00 0.53
N THR A 191 -23.14 30.15 1.20
CA THR A 191 -23.26 30.26 2.67
C THR A 191 -24.60 29.73 3.19
N GLU A 192 -25.66 29.81 2.37
CA GLU A 192 -27.00 29.33 2.72
C GLU A 192 -27.04 27.79 2.78
N LEU A 193 -27.44 27.21 3.92
CA LEU A 193 -27.38 25.76 4.17
C LEU A 193 -28.17 24.92 3.15
N LYS A 194 -29.35 25.37 2.72
CA LYS A 194 -30.17 24.66 1.73
C LYS A 194 -29.48 24.63 0.37
N ARG A 195 -29.09 25.80 -0.14
CA ARG A 195 -28.34 25.93 -1.41
C ARG A 195 -27.00 25.21 -1.36
N ARG A 196 -26.31 25.20 -0.21
CA ARG A 196 -25.06 24.46 0.01
C ARG A 196 -25.23 22.97 -0.19
N ASN A 197 -26.27 22.40 0.41
CA ASN A 197 -26.57 20.98 0.29
C ASN A 197 -27.00 20.61 -1.14
N ASP A 198 -27.76 21.48 -1.81
CA ASP A 198 -28.20 21.24 -3.18
C ASP A 198 -27.02 21.35 -4.16
N ALA A 199 -26.19 22.39 -4.07
CA ALA A 199 -24.95 22.51 -4.86
C ALA A 199 -24.01 21.32 -4.63
N LYS A 200 -23.84 20.88 -3.38
CA LYS A 200 -23.04 19.69 -3.06
C LYS A 200 -23.60 18.45 -3.77
N LYS A 201 -24.91 18.22 -3.75
CA LYS A 201 -25.53 17.07 -4.41
C LYS A 201 -25.34 17.11 -5.92
N ILE A 202 -25.50 18.27 -6.54
CA ILE A 202 -25.32 18.46 -7.98
C ILE A 202 -23.88 18.12 -8.38
N ILE A 203 -22.89 18.73 -7.72
CA ILE A 203 -21.46 18.48 -7.98
C ILE A 203 -21.11 17.02 -7.75
N THR A 204 -21.59 16.45 -6.64
CA THR A 204 -21.38 15.03 -6.32
C THR A 204 -21.94 14.16 -7.45
N SER A 205 -23.17 14.40 -7.90
CA SER A 205 -23.77 13.62 -8.97
C SER A 205 -23.04 13.73 -10.31
N GLY A 206 -22.53 14.93 -10.66
CA GLY A 206 -21.76 15.14 -11.89
C GLY A 206 -20.37 14.49 -11.87
N LEU A 207 -19.72 14.47 -10.71
CA LEU A 207 -18.38 13.91 -10.56
C LEU A 207 -18.36 12.41 -10.20
N THR A 208 -19.46 11.84 -9.73
CA THR A 208 -19.50 10.43 -9.31
C THR A 208 -19.19 9.47 -10.45
N SER A 209 -19.53 9.81 -11.71
CA SER A 209 -19.17 8.98 -12.88
C SER A 209 -17.67 8.90 -13.13
N GLU A 210 -16.91 9.90 -12.66
CA GLU A 210 -15.49 10.04 -12.95
C GLU A 210 -14.60 9.35 -11.90
N PHE A 211 -15.15 8.94 -10.76
CA PHE A 211 -14.37 8.38 -9.66
C PHE A 211 -14.82 6.97 -9.27
N PRO A 212 -13.94 6.17 -8.62
CA PRO A 212 -14.33 4.89 -8.05
C PRO A 212 -15.44 5.04 -6.99
N GLU A 213 -16.25 4.00 -6.79
CA GLU A 213 -17.39 4.00 -5.85
C GLU A 213 -17.00 4.36 -4.39
N ASP A 214 -15.74 4.12 -4.01
CA ASP A 214 -15.23 4.41 -2.66
C ASP A 214 -14.83 5.89 -2.44
N CYS A 215 -14.91 6.73 -3.47
CA CYS A 215 -14.48 8.13 -3.41
C CYS A 215 -15.46 8.99 -2.58
N LYS A 216 -14.92 9.78 -1.65
CA LYS A 216 -15.71 10.62 -0.72
C LYS A 216 -15.60 12.10 -1.04
N PHE A 217 -16.74 12.79 -0.91
CA PHE A 217 -16.89 14.21 -1.19
C PHE A 217 -16.97 15.04 0.10
N TYR A 218 -16.01 15.93 0.29
CA TYR A 218 -15.89 16.80 1.45
C TYR A 218 -16.00 18.29 1.06
N PRO A 219 -16.80 19.09 1.77
CA PRO A 219 -16.69 20.54 1.64
C PRO A 219 -15.35 20.98 2.24
N ALA A 220 -14.69 21.96 1.63
CA ALA A 220 -13.39 22.44 2.06
C ALA A 220 -13.36 23.95 2.34
N ASP A 221 -14.50 24.61 2.52
CA ASP A 221 -14.58 26.07 2.67
C ASP A 221 -14.20 26.57 4.08
N THR A 222 -14.52 25.77 5.10
CA THR A 222 -14.36 26.17 6.50
C THR A 222 -13.25 25.38 7.18
N LYS A 223 -12.59 26.02 8.16
CA LYS A 223 -11.58 25.35 9.00
C LYS A 223 -12.16 24.11 9.69
N ASP A 224 -13.39 24.17 10.17
CA ASP A 224 -14.05 23.03 10.82
C ASP A 224 -14.25 21.85 9.87
N ASP A 225 -14.55 22.11 8.60
CA ASP A 225 -14.71 21.05 7.60
C ASP A 225 -13.36 20.39 7.28
N LEU A 226 -12.28 21.19 7.18
CA LEU A 226 -10.92 20.67 7.07
C LEU A 226 -10.51 19.88 8.32
N HIS A 227 -10.83 20.35 9.53
CA HIS A 227 -10.55 19.63 10.78
C HIS A 227 -11.24 18.26 10.81
N LYS A 228 -12.51 18.18 10.39
CA LYS A 228 -13.25 16.90 10.26
C LYS A 228 -12.57 15.98 9.25
N PHE A 229 -12.16 16.52 8.10
CA PHE A 229 -11.43 15.77 7.10
C PHE A 229 -10.11 15.21 7.66
N MET A 230 -9.32 16.01 8.36
CA MET A 230 -8.04 15.59 8.93
C MET A 230 -8.18 14.44 9.94
N TRP A 231 -9.23 14.46 10.78
CA TRP A 231 -9.54 13.35 11.69
C TRP A 231 -9.87 12.06 10.94
N LEU A 232 -10.62 12.16 9.85
CA LEU A 232 -10.94 11.01 8.99
C LEU A 232 -9.71 10.51 8.26
N PHE A 233 -8.91 11.41 7.70
CA PHE A 233 -7.68 11.10 6.97
C PHE A 233 -6.67 10.35 7.84
N LYS A 234 -6.51 10.78 9.10
CA LYS A 234 -5.67 10.09 10.08
C LYS A 234 -6.05 8.62 10.24
N GLU A 235 -7.34 8.34 10.41
CA GLU A 235 -7.85 6.99 10.68
C GLU A 235 -7.98 6.14 9.40
N GLN A 236 -8.05 6.79 8.24
CA GLN A 236 -8.17 6.16 6.95
C GLN A 236 -6.97 5.27 6.63
N ARG A 237 -7.28 4.05 6.18
CA ARG A 237 -6.31 3.16 5.56
C ARG A 237 -6.17 3.57 4.09
N LEU A 238 -5.01 4.11 3.74
CA LEU A 238 -4.72 4.52 2.38
C LEU A 238 -4.44 3.29 1.52
N THR A 239 -5.10 3.23 0.38
CA THR A 239 -4.84 2.23 -0.66
C THR A 239 -3.83 2.78 -1.63
N THR A 240 -2.82 1.98 -1.96
CA THR A 240 -1.80 2.34 -2.94
C THR A 240 -1.80 1.31 -4.08
N PRO A 241 -1.58 1.72 -5.34
CA PRO A 241 -1.35 0.84 -6.46
C PRO A 241 -0.27 -0.20 -6.15
N HIS A 242 -0.49 -1.42 -6.64
CA HIS A 242 0.40 -2.54 -6.36
C HIS A 242 1.83 -2.30 -6.83
N TRP A 243 2.00 -1.73 -8.03
CA TRP A 243 3.31 -1.45 -8.63
C TRP A 243 4.19 -0.54 -7.75
N ARG A 244 3.59 0.41 -7.03
CA ARG A 244 4.33 1.33 -6.14
C ARG A 244 4.92 0.62 -4.94
N ASN A 245 4.26 -0.45 -4.48
CA ASN A 245 4.75 -1.24 -3.37
C ASN A 245 5.80 -2.26 -3.80
N GLN A 246 6.08 -2.47 -5.09
CA GLN A 246 7.05 -3.48 -5.53
C GLN A 246 8.51 -3.02 -5.41
N ARG A 247 8.76 -1.70 -5.41
CA ARG A 247 10.12 -1.13 -5.39
C ARG A 247 10.23 -0.06 -4.30
N PRO A 248 11.41 0.11 -3.68
CA PRO A 248 11.68 1.25 -2.81
C PRO A 248 11.68 2.53 -3.64
N TYR A 249 11.16 3.61 -3.07
CA TYR A 249 11.24 4.94 -3.68
C TYR A 249 11.46 6.01 -2.61
N LEU A 250 11.99 7.16 -3.04
CA LEU A 250 12.31 8.29 -2.18
C LEU A 250 11.75 9.57 -2.80
N ILE A 251 11.24 10.45 -1.94
CA ILE A 251 10.84 11.81 -2.31
C ILE A 251 11.91 12.73 -1.75
N ALA A 252 12.64 13.40 -2.64
CA ALA A 252 13.64 14.36 -2.23
C ALA A 252 12.97 15.61 -1.66
N GLN A 253 13.34 15.97 -0.44
CA GLN A 253 12.94 17.21 0.21
C GLN A 253 14.00 18.30 0.04
N LYS A 254 15.27 17.88 0.05
CA LYS A 254 16.42 18.71 -0.22
C LYS A 254 17.26 18.04 -1.30
N VAL A 255 17.72 18.83 -2.25
CA VAL A 255 18.60 18.42 -3.33
C VAL A 255 19.81 19.33 -3.28
N ASP A 256 20.95 18.77 -2.93
CA ASP A 256 22.24 19.46 -2.98
C ASP A 256 23.11 18.80 -4.05
N MET A 257 24.03 19.56 -4.63
CA MET A 257 24.94 19.08 -5.66
C MET A 257 26.36 19.35 -5.21
N VAL A 258 27.17 18.30 -5.14
CA VAL A 258 28.59 18.40 -4.83
C VAL A 258 29.36 18.02 -6.09
N PRO A 259 30.05 18.96 -6.74
CA PRO A 259 30.91 18.64 -7.88
C PRO A 259 32.06 17.75 -7.39
N ASP A 260 32.44 16.77 -8.21
CA ASP A 260 33.60 15.93 -7.92
C ASP A 260 34.85 16.64 -8.46
N ASP A 261 35.81 16.94 -7.59
CA ASP A 261 37.08 17.60 -7.96
C ASP A 261 37.95 16.69 -8.86
N SER A 262 37.68 15.39 -8.88
CA SER A 262 38.50 14.41 -9.61
C SER A 262 38.11 14.20 -11.08
N ILE A 263 36.84 14.45 -11.46
CA ILE A 263 36.34 14.29 -12.82
C ILE A 263 35.43 15.49 -13.16
N PRO A 264 35.85 16.42 -14.04
CA PRO A 264 35.16 17.69 -14.26
C PRO A 264 33.77 17.57 -14.90
N GLU A 265 33.39 16.39 -15.39
CA GLU A 265 32.08 16.12 -16.02
C GLU A 265 31.13 15.30 -15.13
N GLN A 266 31.58 14.86 -13.95
CA GLN A 266 30.74 14.08 -13.02
C GLN A 266 30.40 14.91 -11.78
N CYS A 267 29.15 14.80 -11.34
CA CYS A 267 28.65 15.52 -10.18
C CYS A 267 27.90 14.55 -9.28
N THR A 268 28.16 14.62 -7.97
CA THR A 268 27.46 13.80 -7.00
C THR A 268 26.22 14.54 -6.52
N LEU A 269 25.06 13.96 -6.76
CA LEU A 269 23.76 14.48 -6.31
C LEU A 269 23.47 13.97 -4.89
N LEU A 270 23.26 14.88 -3.94
CA LEU A 270 22.85 14.57 -2.59
C LEU A 270 21.34 14.75 -2.47
N LEU A 271 20.63 13.62 -2.37
CA LEU A 271 19.19 13.56 -2.22
C LEU A 271 18.83 13.26 -0.76
N THR A 272 18.29 14.23 -0.06
CA THR A 272 17.77 14.02 1.31
C THR A 272 16.27 13.83 1.26
N GLY A 273 15.79 12.73 1.84
CA GLY A 273 14.35 12.45 1.89
C GLY A 273 14.03 11.19 2.67
N TYR A 274 12.75 10.84 2.68
CA TYR A 274 12.26 9.65 3.38
C TYR A 274 12.08 8.48 2.40
N THR A 275 12.67 7.33 2.74
CA THR A 275 12.48 6.06 2.02
C THR A 275 11.09 5.47 2.28
N ARG A 276 10.44 4.96 1.23
CA ARG A 276 9.06 4.45 1.27
C ARG A 276 8.94 3.06 0.64
N ALA A 277 7.84 2.38 0.97
CA ALA A 277 7.48 1.01 0.57
C ALA A 277 8.41 -0.10 1.07
N HIS A 278 9.66 -0.11 0.59
CA HIS A 278 10.66 -1.13 0.90
C HIS A 278 11.99 -0.49 1.33
N SER A 279 12.86 -1.30 1.94
CA SER A 279 14.22 -0.86 2.29
C SER A 279 15.04 -0.67 1.01
N LEU A 280 15.75 0.46 0.94
CA LEU A 280 16.68 0.75 -0.15
C LEU A 280 18.02 0.05 0.09
N SER A 281 18.58 -0.55 -0.95
CA SER A 281 19.92 -1.16 -0.93
C SER A 281 20.91 -0.26 -1.69
N VAL A 282 22.13 -0.11 -1.16
CA VAL A 282 23.20 0.68 -1.81
C VAL A 282 23.69 0.03 -3.10
N ASN A 283 23.58 -1.29 -3.19
CA ASN A 283 24.10 -2.06 -4.32
C ASN A 283 23.18 -2.02 -5.56
N GLN A 284 21.96 -1.49 -5.41
CA GLN A 284 20.97 -1.44 -6.47
C GLN A 284 21.08 -0.15 -7.29
N LEU A 285 20.70 -0.22 -8.56
CA LEU A 285 20.54 0.96 -9.41
C LEU A 285 19.34 1.81 -8.97
N VAL A 286 19.46 3.12 -9.14
CA VAL A 286 18.41 4.09 -8.86
C VAL A 286 18.03 4.82 -10.14
N HIS A 287 16.74 4.83 -10.44
CA HIS A 287 16.18 5.63 -11.52
C HIS A 287 15.72 6.99 -10.98
N VAL A 288 16.20 8.06 -11.58
CA VAL A 288 15.72 9.43 -11.34
C VAL A 288 14.79 9.81 -12.49
N SER A 289 13.51 10.05 -12.16
CA SER A 289 12.49 10.44 -13.14
C SER A 289 12.98 11.64 -13.97
N GLY A 290 13.08 11.45 -15.28
CA GLY A 290 13.50 12.47 -16.24
C GLY A 290 15.02 12.59 -16.47
N ALA A 291 15.86 11.95 -15.64
CA ALA A 291 17.32 11.99 -15.79
C ALA A 291 17.93 10.63 -16.19
N GLY A 292 17.32 9.51 -15.80
CA GLY A 292 17.77 8.16 -16.17
C GLY A 292 18.22 7.31 -14.99
N ASP A 293 19.04 6.30 -15.28
CA ASP A 293 19.51 5.30 -14.31
C ASP A 293 20.93 5.63 -13.81
N PHE A 294 21.14 5.52 -12.50
CA PHE A 294 22.39 5.88 -11.84
C PHE A 294 22.77 4.86 -10.76
N GLN A 295 24.07 4.76 -10.47
CA GLN A 295 24.60 3.98 -9.35
C GLN A 295 24.69 4.82 -8.08
N LEU A 296 24.38 4.20 -6.94
CA LEU A 296 24.56 4.83 -5.63
C LEU A 296 26.01 4.72 -5.16
N SER A 297 26.58 5.84 -4.71
CA SER A 297 27.93 5.89 -4.12
C SER A 297 27.91 5.68 -2.61
N ARG A 298 26.90 6.21 -1.91
CA ARG A 298 26.72 6.08 -0.46
C ARG A 298 25.27 6.31 -0.06
N ILE A 299 24.84 5.68 1.04
CA ILE A 299 23.58 6.01 1.73
C ILE A 299 23.91 6.42 3.16
N ASP A 300 23.55 7.64 3.52
CA ASP A 300 23.72 8.18 4.86
C ASP A 300 22.37 8.19 5.59
N ILE A 301 22.28 7.50 6.73
CA ILE A 301 21.11 7.48 7.59
C ILE A 301 21.22 8.66 8.54
N MET A 302 20.36 9.65 8.35
CA MET A 302 20.35 10.89 9.13
C MET A 302 19.28 10.86 10.22
N LYS A 303 19.47 11.67 11.26
CA LYS A 303 18.41 11.94 12.24
C LYS A 303 17.25 12.68 11.57
N ASP A 304 16.04 12.34 11.98
CA ASP A 304 14.83 12.90 11.40
C ASP A 304 14.73 14.41 11.71
N PRO A 305 14.67 15.29 10.69
CA PRO A 305 14.60 16.74 10.92
C PRO A 305 13.26 17.17 11.53
N ILE A 306 12.18 16.40 11.31
CA ILE A 306 10.84 16.75 11.77
C ILE A 306 10.19 15.57 12.50
N PRO A 307 10.67 15.20 13.70
CA PRO A 307 10.16 14.06 14.45
C PRO A 307 8.76 14.33 15.03
N LEU A 308 7.89 13.33 14.97
CA LEU A 308 6.50 13.44 15.45
C LEU A 308 6.40 13.65 16.98
N ASN A 309 7.39 13.15 17.72
CA ASN A 309 7.56 13.46 19.14
C ASN A 309 8.96 14.05 19.30
N ALA A 310 9.08 15.37 19.25
CA ALA A 310 10.26 16.04 19.78
C ALA A 310 10.27 15.76 21.28
N ARG A 311 10.97 14.71 21.73
CA ARG A 311 11.35 14.62 23.13
C ARG A 311 12.25 15.83 23.35
N LYS A 312 11.72 16.82 24.04
CA LYS A 312 12.51 17.93 24.56
C LYS A 312 13.49 17.31 25.53
N ASP A 313 14.69 16.98 25.04
CA ASP A 313 15.78 16.54 25.90
C ASP A 313 16.09 17.72 26.80
N HIS A 314 15.66 17.63 28.06
CA HIS A 314 15.76 18.71 29.04
C HIS A 314 17.20 18.93 29.54
N ASN A 315 18.20 18.43 28.80
CA ASN A 315 19.63 18.41 29.16
C ASN A 315 20.57 18.94 28.06
N ALA A 316 20.07 19.48 26.94
CA ALA A 316 20.91 20.26 26.04
C ALA A 316 20.86 21.72 26.52
N MET A 317 21.94 22.19 27.16
CA MET A 317 22.21 23.63 27.26
C MET A 317 22.16 24.25 25.86
N ASP A 318 21.67 25.48 25.78
CA ASP A 318 21.76 26.35 24.59
C ASP A 318 23.11 26.16 23.88
N SER A 319 23.08 25.45 22.76
CA SER A 319 24.05 25.63 21.69
C SER A 319 23.26 26.14 20.50
N ASP A 320 23.39 27.44 20.28
CA ASP A 320 22.86 28.23 19.18
C ASP A 320 23.59 27.87 17.87
N ASP A 321 23.66 26.57 17.54
CA ASP A 321 24.29 26.05 16.33
C ASP A 321 23.23 25.32 15.47
N ILE A 322 22.66 26.12 14.58
CA ILE A 322 21.92 25.70 13.40
C ILE A 322 22.90 24.94 12.48
N GLU A 323 22.45 23.82 11.89
CA GLU A 323 22.98 23.15 10.66
C GLU A 323 23.75 21.81 10.70
N ASP A 324 24.05 21.16 11.82
CA ASP A 324 24.69 19.83 11.74
C ASP A 324 23.69 18.67 11.80
N ALA A 325 23.32 18.18 10.62
CA ALA A 325 22.52 16.99 10.48
C ALA A 325 23.33 15.73 10.86
N GLU A 326 23.23 15.33 12.12
CA GLU A 326 23.93 14.16 12.67
C GLU A 326 23.69 12.89 11.82
N ILE A 327 24.73 12.44 11.12
CA ILE A 327 24.73 11.16 10.38
C ILE A 327 24.88 10.04 11.40
N ILE A 328 23.85 9.20 11.50
CA ILE A 328 23.80 8.06 12.43
C ILE A 328 24.64 6.90 11.88
N ARG A 329 24.56 6.66 10.57
CA ARG A 329 25.25 5.54 9.91
C ARG A 329 25.40 5.78 8.41
N SER A 330 26.60 5.61 7.88
CA SER A 330 26.83 5.54 6.44
C SER A 330 26.94 4.09 5.98
N LEU A 331 26.38 3.80 4.81
CA LEU A 331 26.47 2.53 4.11
C LEU A 331 27.14 2.78 2.76
N ALA A 332 28.27 2.10 2.51
CA ALA A 332 28.97 2.11 1.23
C ALA A 332 28.60 0.86 0.42
N PRO A 333 28.62 0.92 -0.92
CA PRO A 333 28.36 -0.22 -1.78
C PRO A 333 29.48 -1.26 -1.67
N ASP A 334 29.10 -2.54 -1.73
CA ASP A 334 30.05 -3.65 -1.81
C ASP A 334 30.42 -3.89 -3.29
N PRO A 335 31.70 -3.72 -3.69
CA PRO A 335 32.09 -3.81 -5.10
C PRO A 335 31.77 -5.15 -5.78
N SER A 336 31.67 -6.24 -5.02
CA SER A 336 31.35 -7.58 -5.55
C SER A 336 29.87 -7.81 -5.84
N SER A 337 28.99 -7.05 -5.20
CA SER A 337 27.54 -7.25 -5.23
C SER A 337 26.81 -6.09 -5.91
N GLN A 338 27.55 -5.06 -6.32
CA GLN A 338 27.02 -3.86 -6.94
C GLN A 338 26.52 -4.16 -8.35
N GLU A 339 25.29 -3.75 -8.63
CA GLU A 339 24.71 -3.90 -9.96
C GLU A 339 25.44 -2.99 -10.96
N PRO A 340 25.93 -3.54 -12.10
CA PRO A 340 26.62 -2.74 -13.09
C PRO A 340 25.63 -1.84 -13.84
N LEU A 341 26.04 -0.60 -14.16
CA LEU A 341 25.26 0.32 -14.98
C LEU A 341 25.29 -0.13 -16.44
N LEU A 342 24.42 -1.08 -16.79
CA LEU A 342 24.26 -1.59 -18.15
C LEU A 342 22.92 -1.11 -18.71
N VAL A 343 22.98 -0.12 -19.60
CA VAL A 343 21.79 0.42 -20.29
C VAL A 343 21.33 -0.50 -21.42
N GLU A 344 22.28 -1.14 -22.09
CA GLU A 344 22.02 -2.08 -23.18
C GLU A 344 22.54 -3.47 -22.81
N ASN A 345 21.70 -4.49 -23.00
CA ASN A 345 22.14 -5.85 -22.84
C ASN A 345 23.08 -6.19 -24.00
N VAL A 346 24.34 -6.52 -23.70
CA VAL A 346 25.25 -7.04 -24.73
C VAL A 346 24.65 -8.36 -25.21
N PRO A 347 24.23 -8.46 -26.49
CA PRO A 347 23.65 -9.69 -26.99
C PRO A 347 24.73 -10.77 -26.94
N ASP A 348 24.46 -11.83 -26.18
CA ASP A 348 25.31 -13.01 -26.17
C ASP A 348 25.16 -13.71 -27.52
N PRO A 349 26.19 -13.73 -28.37
CA PRO A 349 26.11 -14.33 -29.70
C PRO A 349 25.82 -15.85 -29.64
N LEU A 350 26.04 -16.49 -28.49
CA LEU A 350 25.87 -17.93 -28.26
C LEU A 350 24.56 -18.27 -27.54
N ALA A 351 23.76 -17.30 -27.08
CA ALA A 351 22.54 -17.53 -26.27
C ALA A 351 21.36 -18.18 -27.03
N GLY A 352 21.55 -18.53 -28.31
CA GLY A 352 20.63 -19.34 -29.10
C GLY A 352 21.28 -20.55 -29.77
N GLU A 353 22.58 -20.78 -29.52
CA GLU A 353 23.26 -21.95 -30.04
C GLU A 353 22.95 -23.15 -29.15
N GLN A 354 22.59 -24.27 -29.78
CA GLN A 354 22.50 -25.55 -29.09
C GLN A 354 23.93 -26.04 -28.81
N THR A 355 24.55 -25.50 -27.77
CA THR A 355 25.84 -25.96 -27.29
C THR A 355 25.70 -27.43 -26.91
N TRP A 356 26.58 -28.28 -27.45
CA TRP A 356 26.69 -29.66 -27.00
C TRP A 356 26.86 -29.66 -25.47
N PRO A 357 26.16 -30.54 -24.73
CA PRO A 357 26.27 -30.60 -23.28
C PRO A 357 27.73 -30.63 -22.86
N THR A 358 28.09 -29.72 -21.96
CA THR A 358 29.47 -29.59 -21.49
C THR A 358 29.90 -30.91 -20.84
N GLU A 359 31.18 -31.26 -20.88
CA GLU A 359 31.68 -32.51 -20.26
C GLU A 359 31.26 -32.65 -18.79
N ALA A 360 31.24 -31.52 -18.07
CA ALA A 360 30.75 -31.43 -16.69
C ALA A 360 29.26 -31.78 -16.55
N GLU A 361 28.41 -31.31 -17.48
CA GLU A 361 26.97 -31.58 -17.51
C GLU A 361 26.70 -33.03 -17.91
N MET A 362 27.49 -33.59 -18.83
CA MET A 362 27.40 -34.99 -19.23
C MET A 362 27.77 -35.93 -18.07
N ALA A 363 28.81 -35.59 -17.31
CA ALA A 363 29.20 -36.32 -16.10
C ALA A 363 28.14 -36.21 -15.00
N GLU A 364 27.46 -35.07 -14.86
CA GLU A 364 26.34 -34.92 -13.93
C GLU A 364 25.09 -35.68 -14.37
N ALA A 365 24.77 -35.68 -15.67
CA ALA A 365 23.70 -36.49 -16.24
C ALA A 365 23.96 -38.00 -16.05
N GLU A 366 25.21 -38.45 -16.23
CA GLU A 366 25.59 -39.84 -15.99
C GLU A 366 25.46 -40.21 -14.51
N ARG A 367 25.85 -39.31 -13.59
CA ARG A 367 25.62 -39.47 -12.14
C ARG A 367 24.13 -39.56 -11.80
N ASN A 368 23.30 -38.67 -12.36
CA ASN A 368 21.85 -38.68 -12.17
C ASN A 368 21.19 -39.94 -12.74
N GLN A 369 21.67 -40.44 -13.89
CA GLN A 369 21.19 -41.67 -14.49
C GLN A 369 21.59 -42.91 -13.67
N LYS A 370 22.82 -42.94 -13.13
CA LYS A 370 23.28 -43.97 -12.18
C LYS A 370 22.41 -43.96 -10.91
N GLN A 371 22.09 -42.79 -10.35
CA GLN A 371 21.18 -42.68 -9.20
C GLN A 371 19.75 -43.16 -9.52
N LYS A 372 19.19 -42.80 -10.68
CA LYS A 372 17.88 -43.29 -11.12
C LYS A 372 17.86 -44.81 -11.32
N ARG A 373 18.93 -45.39 -11.87
CA ARG A 373 19.07 -46.86 -12.05
C ARG A 373 19.17 -47.62 -10.73
N LEU A 374 19.76 -47.02 -9.69
CA LEU A 374 19.85 -47.62 -8.36
C LEU A 374 18.49 -47.66 -7.63
N ARG A 375 17.55 -46.77 -7.98
CA ARG A 375 16.15 -46.83 -7.51
C ARG A 375 15.37 -47.88 -8.31
N LYS A 376 15.66 -49.17 -8.09
CA LYS A 376 14.88 -50.27 -8.67
C LYS A 376 13.47 -50.27 -8.04
N ARG A 377 12.45 -50.01 -8.85
CA ARG A 377 11.03 -50.03 -8.44
C ARG A 377 10.58 -51.47 -8.18
N ALA A 378 9.84 -51.69 -7.11
CA ALA A 378 9.23 -52.98 -6.81
C ALA A 378 7.99 -53.18 -7.71
N LEU A 379 8.20 -53.72 -8.90
CA LEU A 379 7.13 -53.99 -9.86
C LEU A 379 6.43 -55.34 -9.54
N PRO A 380 5.11 -55.46 -9.73
CA PRO A 380 4.41 -56.73 -9.61
C PRO A 380 4.93 -57.76 -10.62
N ARG A 381 4.98 -59.04 -10.23
CA ARG A 381 5.42 -60.13 -11.12
C ARG A 381 4.52 -60.23 -12.35
N GLY A 382 5.13 -60.29 -13.54
CA GLY A 382 4.43 -60.43 -14.82
C GLY A 382 4.11 -59.11 -15.53
N THR A 383 4.61 -57.97 -15.05
CA THR A 383 4.47 -56.68 -15.74
C THR A 383 5.44 -56.57 -16.92
N SER A 384 4.95 -56.14 -18.08
CA SER A 384 5.80 -55.86 -19.25
C SER A 384 6.53 -54.52 -19.10
N GLU A 385 7.63 -54.32 -19.83
CA GLU A 385 8.40 -53.07 -19.79
C GLU A 385 7.54 -51.84 -20.13
N TYR A 386 6.62 -51.98 -21.08
CA TYR A 386 5.68 -50.91 -21.43
C TYR A 386 4.74 -50.59 -20.27
N GLN A 387 4.19 -51.61 -19.59
CA GLN A 387 3.30 -51.40 -18.44
C GLN A 387 4.05 -50.79 -17.24
N ALA A 388 5.32 -51.17 -17.04
CA ALA A 388 6.16 -50.63 -15.98
C ALA A 388 6.46 -49.13 -16.15
N ALA A 389 6.47 -48.61 -17.39
CA ALA A 389 6.69 -47.20 -17.68
C ALA A 389 5.52 -46.29 -17.26
N TRP A 390 4.30 -46.83 -17.17
CA TRP A 390 3.08 -46.09 -16.82
C TRP A 390 2.70 -46.16 -15.34
N ILE A 391 3.41 -46.98 -14.54
CA ILE A 391 3.24 -47.01 -13.08
C ILE A 391 4.05 -45.84 -12.51
N VAL A 392 3.35 -44.72 -12.27
CA VAL A 392 3.87 -43.52 -11.60
C VAL A 392 3.71 -43.73 -10.07
N ASP A 393 4.72 -43.33 -9.29
CA ASP A 393 4.70 -43.41 -7.81
C ASP A 393 3.52 -42.65 -7.19
#